data_AF-P81323-F1
#
_entry.id   AF-P81323-F1
#
_cell.length_a   1.000
_cell.length_b   1.000
_cell.length_c   1.000
_cell.angle_alpha   90.00
_cell.angle_beta   90.00
_cell.angle_gamma   90.00
#
_symmetry.space_group_name_H-M   'P 1'
#
loop_
_entity.id
_entity.type
_entity.pdbx_description
1 polymer ?
#
loop_
_entity_poly.entity_id
_entity_poly.type
_entity_poly.pdbx_seq_one_letter_code
_entity_poly.pdbx_strand_id
1 'polypeptide(L)'
;MNTMENKIIKSKKAQVSLEFSFLFLAILLASIITISHFLSQNFTKDDKVISDVENAAKTAVILANSGYNGINPNVTLIYGGISWSGNKKNIYIYISPKSYITPEIKNFIVSYIYNVTKINQSEYNITVNP
;
A
#
# COMPACT_ATOMS: atom_id res chain seq x y z
N MET A 1 50.38 22.21 32.20
CA MET A 1 50.02 21.56 30.92
C MET A 1 50.65 22.37 29.80
N ASN A 2 51.70 21.83 29.17
CA ASN A 2 52.47 22.56 28.17
C ASN A 2 51.62 22.76 26.89
N THR A 3 51.87 23.80 26.10
CA THR A 3 51.09 24.12 24.88
C THR A 3 51.06 22.96 23.89
N MET A 4 52.15 22.17 23.80
CA MET A 4 52.22 20.94 23.01
C MET A 4 51.27 19.84 23.50
N GLU A 5 51.20 19.58 24.82
CA GLU A 5 50.31 18.56 25.39
C GLU A 5 48.84 18.88 25.10
N ASN A 6 48.46 20.15 25.26
CA ASN A 6 47.13 20.65 24.92
C ASN A 6 46.77 20.41 23.44
N LYS A 7 47.71 20.66 22.53
CA LYS A 7 47.52 20.45 21.10
C LYS A 7 47.35 18.96 20.76
N ILE A 8 48.16 18.09 21.37
CA ILE A 8 48.07 16.63 21.19
C ILE A 8 46.72 16.11 21.71
N ILE A 9 46.29 16.53 22.91
CA ILE A 9 45.01 16.12 23.49
C ILE A 9 43.84 16.58 22.61
N LYS A 10 43.87 17.83 22.13
CA LYS A 10 42.84 18.34 21.19
C LYS A 10 42.80 17.53 19.89
N SER A 11 43.96 17.21 19.32
CA SER A 11 44.06 16.40 18.10
C SER A 11 43.48 14.99 18.30
N LYS A 12 43.80 14.33 19.42
CA LYS A 12 43.25 13.02 19.76
C LYS A 12 41.73 13.06 19.95
N LYS A 13 41.21 14.08 20.62
CA LYS A 13 39.75 14.28 20.78
C LYS A 13 39.06 14.47 19.43
N ALA A 14 39.64 15.28 18.53
CA ALA A 14 39.11 15.48 17.19
C ALA A 14 39.10 14.17 16.38
N GLN A 15 40.18 13.38 16.45
CA GLN A 15 40.27 12.07 15.80
C GLN A 15 39.18 11.11 16.28
N VAL A 16 39.01 10.97 17.60
CA VAL A 16 37.96 10.11 18.19
C VAL A 16 36.56 10.56 17.77
N SER A 17 36.28 11.87 17.73
CA SER A 17 34.98 12.38 17.29
C SER A 17 34.67 12.11 15.81
N LEU A 18 35.71 12.12 14.97
CA LEU A 18 35.62 11.85 13.54
C LEU A 18 35.41 10.35 13.29
N GLU A 19 36.16 9.48 13.99
CA GLU A 19 35.96 8.02 13.95
C GLU A 19 34.54 7.63 14.41
N PHE A 20 34.04 8.23 15.50
CA PHE A 20 32.67 7.99 15.97
C PHE A 20 31.62 8.43 14.93
N SER A 21 31.83 9.58 14.29
CA SER A 21 30.92 10.09 13.26
C SER A 21 30.88 9.19 12.02
N PHE A 22 32.02 8.63 11.60
CA PHE A 22 32.08 7.64 10.53
C PHE A 22 31.40 6.32 10.91
N LEU A 23 31.59 5.83 12.13
CA LEU A 23 30.90 4.64 12.62
C LEU A 23 29.38 4.85 12.65
N PHE A 24 28.93 6.00 13.16
CA PHE A 24 27.52 6.37 13.20
C PHE A 24 26.92 6.45 11.78
N LEU A 25 27.63 7.08 10.84
CA LEU A 25 27.21 7.15 9.44
C LEU A 25 27.11 5.76 8.80
N ALA A 26 28.06 4.87 9.07
CA ALA A 26 28.04 3.50 8.55
C ALA A 26 26.82 2.72 9.07
N ILE A 27 26.51 2.82 10.37
CA ILE A 27 25.33 2.19 10.98
C ILE A 27 24.04 2.77 10.39
N LEU A 28 23.96 4.10 10.23
CA LEU A 28 22.80 4.77 9.65
C LEU A 28 22.56 4.31 8.21
N LEU A 29 23.60 4.26 7.38
CA LEU A 29 23.50 3.79 6.00
C LEU A 29 23.07 2.33 5.93
N ALA A 30 23.69 1.44 6.73
CA ALA A 30 23.30 0.04 6.80
C ALA A 30 21.82 -0.15 7.20
N SER A 31 21.35 0.67 8.15
CA SER A 31 19.96 0.66 8.60
C SER A 31 19.00 1.11 7.49
N ILE A 32 19.30 2.21 6.80
CA ILE A 32 18.49 2.73 5.69
C ILE A 32 18.41 1.70 4.56
N ILE A 33 19.54 1.08 4.18
CA ILE A 33 19.57 0.05 3.13
C ILE A 33 18.70 -1.14 3.53
N THR A 34 18.85 -1.63 4.77
CA THR A 34 18.09 -2.78 5.28
C THR A 34 16.59 -2.50 5.30
N ILE A 35 16.18 -1.34 5.81
CA ILE A 35 14.77 -0.92 5.85
C ILE A 35 14.22 -0.75 4.43
N SER A 36 14.97 -0.09 3.55
CA SER A 36 14.56 0.11 2.16
C SER A 36 14.39 -1.21 1.43
N HIS A 37 15.30 -2.17 1.66
CA HIS A 37 15.22 -3.51 1.09
C HIS A 37 13.99 -4.25 1.62
N PHE A 38 13.76 -4.24 2.93
CA PHE A 38 12.59 -4.84 3.55
C PHE A 38 11.29 -4.25 3.01
N LEU A 39 11.20 -2.92 2.90
CA LEU A 39 10.02 -2.25 2.33
C LEU A 39 9.82 -2.63 0.86
N SER A 40 10.89 -2.66 0.06
CA SER A 40 10.81 -3.00 -1.37
C SER A 40 10.33 -4.42 -1.63
N GLN A 41 10.67 -5.36 -0.73
CA GLN A 41 10.25 -6.76 -0.85
C GLN A 41 8.82 -7.01 -0.34
N ASN A 42 8.41 -6.30 0.71
CA ASN A 42 7.14 -6.57 1.39
C ASN A 42 6.00 -5.63 0.96
N PHE A 43 6.31 -4.48 0.36
CA PHE A 43 5.33 -3.50 -0.12
C PHE A 43 5.56 -3.22 -1.60
N THR A 44 5.26 -4.23 -2.41
CA THR A 44 5.37 -4.08 -3.86
C THR A 44 4.31 -3.11 -4.39
N LYS A 45 4.51 -2.60 -5.61
CA LYS A 45 3.50 -1.83 -6.34
C LYS A 45 2.14 -2.56 -6.35
N ASP A 46 2.18 -3.88 -6.52
CA ASP A 46 0.97 -4.72 -6.56
C ASP A 46 0.26 -4.80 -5.21
N ASP A 47 1.00 -4.86 -4.09
CA ASP A 47 0.40 -4.83 -2.75
C ASP A 47 -0.33 -3.51 -2.49
N LYS A 48 0.29 -2.39 -2.92
CA LYS A 48 -0.36 -1.08 -2.85
C LYS A 48 -1.62 -1.04 -3.71
N VAL A 49 -1.58 -1.56 -4.94
CA VAL A 49 -2.76 -1.62 -5.82
C VAL A 49 -3.88 -2.45 -5.20
N ILE A 50 -3.57 -3.61 -4.63
CA ILE A 50 -4.57 -4.46 -3.95
C ILE A 50 -5.21 -3.68 -2.78
N SER A 51 -4.42 -2.98 -1.97
CA SER A 51 -4.92 -2.19 -0.85
C SER A 51 -5.82 -1.03 -1.32
N ASP A 52 -5.42 -0.32 -2.37
CA ASP A 52 -6.19 0.78 -2.97
C ASP A 52 -7.53 0.25 -3.54
N VAL A 53 -7.50 -0.92 -4.21
CA VAL A 53 -8.71 -1.59 -4.73
C VAL A 53 -9.63 -2.04 -3.61
N GLU A 54 -9.10 -2.64 -2.54
CA GLU A 54 -9.91 -3.05 -1.38
C GLU A 54 -10.65 -1.87 -0.75
N ASN A 55 -9.94 -0.76 -0.52
CA ASN A 55 -10.54 0.44 0.06
C ASN A 55 -11.62 1.01 -0.86
N ALA A 56 -11.34 1.12 -2.16
CA ALA A 56 -12.31 1.59 -3.13
C ALA A 56 -13.52 0.66 -3.25
N ALA A 57 -13.34 -0.66 -3.13
CA ALA A 57 -14.41 -1.64 -3.17
C ALA A 57 -15.35 -1.50 -1.96
N LYS A 58 -14.80 -1.34 -0.75
CA LYS A 58 -15.61 -1.07 0.47
C LYS A 58 -16.45 0.20 0.29
N THR A 59 -15.85 1.28 -0.21
CA THR A 59 -16.58 2.52 -0.48
C THR A 59 -17.63 2.35 -1.57
N ALA A 60 -17.33 1.62 -2.65
CA ALA A 60 -18.30 1.34 -3.70
C ALA A 60 -19.54 0.61 -3.17
N VAL A 61 -19.35 -0.40 -2.30
CA VAL A 61 -20.47 -1.12 -1.68
C VAL A 61 -21.31 -0.20 -0.80
N ILE A 62 -20.68 0.68 -0.01
CA ILE A 62 -21.38 1.67 0.81
C ILE A 62 -22.22 2.61 -0.08
N LEU A 63 -21.65 3.10 -1.18
CA LEU A 63 -22.34 3.97 -2.12
C LEU A 63 -23.49 3.27 -2.85
N ALA A 64 -23.31 2.01 -3.23
CA ALA A 64 -24.38 1.21 -3.83
C ALA A 64 -25.56 1.05 -2.86
N ASN A 65 -25.29 0.77 -1.58
CA ASN A 65 -26.33 0.70 -0.55
C ASN A 65 -27.03 2.05 -0.30
N SER A 66 -26.38 3.17 -0.60
CA SER A 66 -26.93 4.51 -0.37
C SER A 66 -27.74 5.07 -1.54
N GLY A 67 -28.03 4.29 -2.59
CA GLY A 67 -28.75 4.82 -3.75
C GLY A 67 -27.89 5.60 -4.74
N TYR A 68 -26.56 5.62 -4.56
CA TYR A 68 -25.69 6.51 -5.34
C TYR A 68 -25.73 6.16 -6.83
N ASN A 69 -25.81 7.19 -7.68
CA ASN A 69 -25.87 7.06 -9.13
C ASN A 69 -27.05 6.16 -9.63
N GLY A 70 -28.16 6.12 -8.87
CA GLY A 70 -29.35 5.34 -9.21
C GLY A 70 -29.26 3.86 -8.83
N ILE A 71 -28.15 3.41 -8.25
CA ILE A 71 -27.97 2.02 -7.82
C ILE A 71 -28.82 1.76 -6.59
N ASN A 72 -29.86 0.94 -6.71
CA ASN A 72 -30.75 0.61 -5.61
C ASN A 72 -30.83 -0.92 -5.44
N PRO A 73 -29.94 -1.53 -4.64
CA PRO A 73 -29.99 -2.96 -4.42
C PRO A 73 -31.24 -3.32 -3.60
N ASN A 74 -31.93 -4.39 -3.98
CA ASN A 74 -33.14 -4.86 -3.29
C ASN A 74 -32.88 -5.33 -1.84
N VAL A 75 -31.61 -5.45 -1.44
CA VAL A 75 -31.14 -5.85 -0.13
C VAL A 75 -29.83 -5.13 0.19
N THR A 76 -29.51 -4.97 1.47
CA THR A 76 -28.22 -4.42 1.88
C THR A 76 -27.09 -5.34 1.43
N LEU A 77 -26.17 -4.79 0.63
CA LEU A 77 -24.95 -5.45 0.18
C LEU A 77 -23.87 -5.37 1.26
N ILE A 78 -23.16 -6.46 1.46
CA ILE A 78 -22.09 -6.60 2.45
C ILE A 78 -20.80 -6.94 1.71
N TYR A 79 -19.77 -6.10 1.88
CA TYR A 79 -18.43 -6.41 1.40
C TYR A 79 -17.87 -7.61 2.16
N GLY A 80 -17.58 -8.69 1.45
CA GLY A 80 -17.13 -9.97 2.01
C GLY A 80 -15.61 -10.16 1.99
N GLY A 81 -14.87 -9.36 1.23
CA GLY A 81 -13.42 -9.45 1.13
C GLY A 81 -12.89 -9.38 -0.30
N ILE A 82 -11.57 -9.53 -0.42
CA ILE A 82 -10.83 -9.51 -1.67
C ILE A 82 -9.86 -10.69 -1.70
N SER A 83 -9.66 -11.28 -2.87
CA SER A 83 -8.59 -12.24 -3.15
C SER A 83 -7.95 -11.91 -4.50
N TRP A 84 -6.82 -12.54 -4.82
CA TRP A 84 -6.11 -12.26 -6.06
C TRP A 84 -5.36 -13.48 -6.57
N SER A 85 -5.06 -13.50 -7.87
CA SER A 85 -4.19 -14.51 -8.48
C SER A 85 -2.74 -14.39 -8.00
N GLY A 86 -1.93 -15.45 -8.14
CA GLY A 86 -0.53 -15.43 -7.66
C GLY A 86 0.33 -14.29 -8.23
N ASN A 87 0.05 -13.82 -9.45
CA ASN A 87 0.71 -12.66 -10.06
C ASN A 87 0.10 -11.30 -9.67
N LYS A 88 -0.92 -11.29 -8.80
CA LYS A 88 -1.65 -10.10 -8.30
C LYS A 88 -2.34 -9.25 -9.37
N LYS A 89 -2.51 -9.77 -10.60
CA LYS A 89 -3.13 -9.04 -11.71
C LYS A 89 -4.63 -9.31 -11.88
N ASN A 90 -5.12 -10.46 -11.42
CA ASN A 90 -6.57 -10.71 -11.33
C ASN A 90 -7.01 -10.54 -9.89
N ILE A 91 -7.93 -9.61 -9.65
CA ILE A 91 -8.41 -9.24 -8.34
C ILE A 91 -9.90 -9.60 -8.24
N TYR A 92 -10.26 -10.38 -7.24
CA TYR A 92 -11.59 -10.90 -7.02
C TYR A 92 -12.21 -10.25 -5.78
N ILE A 93 -13.35 -9.60 -5.96
CA ILE A 93 -14.08 -8.94 -4.87
C ILE A 93 -15.32 -9.77 -4.56
N TYR A 94 -15.52 -10.10 -3.28
CA TYR A 94 -16.66 -10.88 -2.82
C TYR A 94 -17.67 -9.98 -2.12
N ILE A 95 -18.94 -10.12 -2.50
CA ILE A 95 -20.05 -9.33 -1.95
C ILE A 95 -21.23 -10.25 -1.69
N SER A 96 -21.82 -10.12 -0.52
CA SER A 96 -22.98 -10.90 -0.08
C SER A 96 -24.21 -10.01 0.06
N PRO A 97 -25.43 -10.51 -0.17
CA PRO A 97 -25.76 -11.83 -0.73
C PRO A 97 -25.52 -11.89 -2.25
N LYS A 98 -24.78 -12.92 -2.72
CA LYS A 98 -24.38 -13.07 -4.14
C LYS A 98 -25.57 -13.06 -5.11
N SER A 99 -26.73 -13.58 -4.70
CA SER A 99 -27.95 -13.67 -5.52
C SER A 99 -28.58 -12.33 -5.87
N TYR A 100 -28.23 -11.25 -5.16
CA TYR A 100 -28.80 -9.92 -5.38
C TYR A 100 -27.83 -8.97 -6.11
N ILE A 101 -26.66 -9.47 -6.51
CA ILE A 101 -25.66 -8.70 -7.24
C ILE A 101 -25.97 -8.73 -8.74
N THR A 102 -26.74 -7.75 -9.19
CA THR A 102 -27.08 -7.56 -10.61
C THR A 102 -25.85 -7.14 -11.43
N PRO A 103 -25.86 -7.33 -12.76
CA PRO A 103 -24.80 -6.82 -13.63
C PRO A 103 -24.57 -5.30 -13.48
N GLU A 104 -25.62 -4.53 -13.24
CA GLU A 104 -25.54 -3.09 -13.00
C GLU A 104 -24.73 -2.76 -11.74
N ILE A 105 -25.00 -3.45 -10.62
CA ILE A 105 -24.24 -3.32 -9.37
C ILE A 105 -22.78 -3.71 -9.60
N LYS A 106 -22.51 -4.82 -10.32
CA LYS A 106 -21.13 -5.23 -10.65
C LYS A 106 -20.41 -4.13 -11.43
N ASN A 107 -21.04 -3.63 -12.48
CA ASN A 107 -20.46 -2.61 -13.36
C ASN A 107 -20.21 -1.29 -12.60
N PHE A 108 -21.13 -0.89 -11.73
CA PHE A 108 -20.95 0.28 -10.87
C PHE A 108 -19.71 0.13 -9.99
N ILE A 109 -19.59 -0.99 -9.28
CA ILE A 109 -18.47 -1.22 -8.36
C ILE A 109 -17.14 -1.22 -9.11
N VAL A 110 -17.04 -1.97 -10.22
CA VAL A 110 -15.83 -2.04 -11.04
C VAL A 110 -15.46 -0.66 -11.59
N SER A 111 -16.44 0.08 -12.14
CA SER A 111 -16.22 1.42 -12.69
C SER A 111 -15.79 2.41 -11.62
N TYR A 112 -16.40 2.35 -10.43
CA TYR A 112 -16.02 3.19 -9.31
C TYR A 112 -14.57 2.95 -8.90
N ILE A 113 -14.17 1.69 -8.76
CA ILE A 113 -12.80 1.34 -8.35
C ILE A 113 -11.79 1.88 -9.35
N TYR A 114 -11.97 1.63 -10.65
CA TYR A 114 -11.05 2.14 -11.66
C TYR A 114 -11.02 3.67 -11.70
N ASN A 115 -12.17 4.33 -11.52
CA ASN A 115 -12.22 5.78 -11.51
C ASN A 115 -11.50 6.41 -10.31
N VAL A 116 -11.63 5.82 -9.11
CA VAL A 116 -11.01 6.38 -7.90
C VAL A 116 -9.54 6.03 -7.81
N THR A 117 -9.17 4.80 -8.10
CA THR A 117 -7.78 4.32 -7.95
C THR A 117 -6.88 4.71 -9.12
N LYS A 118 -7.47 5.03 -10.29
CA LYS A 118 -6.75 5.33 -11.54
C LYS A 118 -5.76 4.23 -11.98
N ILE A 119 -5.97 3.00 -11.54
CA ILE A 119 -5.13 1.87 -11.94
C ILE A 119 -5.38 1.50 -13.41
N ASN A 120 -4.36 0.91 -14.04
CA ASN A 120 -4.47 0.49 -15.43
C ASN A 120 -5.36 -0.75 -15.58
N GLN A 121 -6.49 -0.59 -16.26
CA GLN A 121 -7.45 -1.66 -16.58
C GLN A 121 -6.85 -2.79 -17.43
N SER A 122 -5.82 -2.50 -18.24
CA SER A 122 -5.14 -3.52 -19.04
C SER A 122 -4.14 -4.35 -18.23
N GLU A 123 -3.71 -3.85 -17.07
CA GLU A 123 -2.74 -4.51 -16.19
C GLU A 123 -3.44 -5.27 -15.06
N TYR A 124 -4.49 -4.68 -14.48
CA TYR A 124 -5.23 -5.25 -13.35
C TYR A 124 -6.69 -5.47 -13.74
N ASN A 125 -7.11 -6.73 -13.74
CA ASN A 125 -8.47 -7.15 -14.03
C ASN A 125 -9.25 -7.34 -12.73
N ILE A 126 -10.31 -6.56 -12.53
CA ILE A 126 -11.17 -6.63 -11.34
C ILE A 126 -12.46 -7.37 -11.69
N THR A 127 -12.76 -8.42 -10.92
CA THR A 127 -14.02 -9.19 -11.06
C THR A 127 -14.78 -9.21 -9.75
N VAL A 128 -16.08 -8.88 -9.80
CA VAL A 128 -16.99 -8.93 -8.65
C VAL A 128 -17.77 -10.24 -8.65
N ASN A 129 -17.66 -11.01 -7.57
CA ASN A 129 -18.25 -12.33 -7.40
C ASN A 129 -18.00 -13.22 -8.63
N PRO A 130 -16.73 -13.60 -8.89
CA PRO A 130 -16.45 -14.68 -9.84
C PRO A 130 -17.18 -15.98 -9.47
#